data_AF-A0A9E0UB25-F1
#
_entry.id   AF-A0A9E0UB25-F1
#
_cell.length_a   1.000
_cell.length_b   1.000
_cell.length_c   1.000
_cell.angle_alpha   90.00
_cell.angle_beta   90.00
_cell.angle_gamma   90.00
#
_symmetry.space_group_name_H-M   'P 1'
#
loop_
_entity.id
_entity.type
_entity.pdbx_description
1 polymer ?
#
loop_
_entity_poly.entity_id
_entity_poly.type
_entity_poly.pdbx_seq_one_letter_code
_entity_poly.pdbx_strand_id
1 'polypeptide(L)'
;MGRRYKQGTARSQYALLPPRIEDYVGEDNTVRAIDAYVETLDLDALGFRNAGGELAPGQPAFPPGALLKLYIFGYINRVHSSRRLARECRRNLEAVWLVEGLVPGYRTIAEFRKINGRALKAACKDFVALCKELDLLGGEVVALDGAFFNASASDASVVTKTRLE
;
A
#
# COMPACT_ATOMS: atom_id res chain seq x y z
N MET A 1 18.72 28.65 35.41
CA MET A 1 18.51 27.25 34.98
C MET A 1 18.38 27.21 33.47
N GLY A 2 19.41 26.71 32.76
CA GLY A 2 19.39 26.63 31.29
C GLY A 2 18.50 25.49 30.80
N ARG A 3 17.72 25.73 29.73
CA ARG A 3 16.90 24.68 29.09
C ARG A 3 17.82 23.57 28.57
N ARG A 4 17.65 22.35 29.11
CA ARG A 4 18.42 21.14 28.76
C ARG A 4 18.03 20.53 27.41
N TYR A 5 16.84 20.84 26.89
CA TYR A 5 16.29 20.26 25.67
C TYR A 5 15.56 21.31 24.82
N LYS A 6 15.50 21.08 23.51
CA LYS A 6 14.63 21.82 22.58
C LYS A 6 13.16 21.57 22.96
N GLN A 7 12.36 22.62 23.02
CA GLN A 7 10.92 22.51 23.29
C GLN A 7 10.16 22.44 21.97
N GLY A 8 9.18 21.53 21.90
CA GLY A 8 8.26 21.44 20.76
C GLY A 8 7.07 22.39 20.89
N THR A 9 6.25 22.43 19.84
CA THR A 9 4.99 23.16 19.79
C THR A 9 3.93 22.50 20.69
N ALA A 10 3.14 23.29 21.41
CA ALA A 10 2.08 22.76 22.27
C ALA A 10 0.94 22.12 21.44
N ARG A 11 0.37 20.99 21.89
CA ARG A 11 -0.70 20.28 21.16
C ARG A 11 -1.98 21.11 20.98
N SER A 12 -2.22 22.06 21.89
CA SER A 12 -3.36 22.99 21.85
C SER A 12 -3.08 24.25 21.05
N GLN A 13 -1.84 24.45 20.59
CA GLN A 13 -1.51 25.60 19.76
C GLN A 13 -2.17 25.43 18.40
N TYR A 14 -3.05 26.36 18.06
CA TYR A 14 -3.59 26.43 16.71
C TYR A 14 -2.44 26.65 15.73
N ALA A 15 -2.25 25.67 14.86
CA ALA A 15 -1.48 25.85 13.65
C ALA A 15 -2.49 26.01 12.52
N LEU A 16 -2.23 26.97 11.63
CA LEU A 16 -2.73 26.86 10.26
C LEU A 16 -2.02 25.62 9.70
N LEU A 17 -2.62 24.44 9.85
CA LEU A 17 -2.20 23.21 9.16
C LEU A 17 -1.81 23.60 7.73
N PRO A 18 -0.73 23.05 7.14
CA PRO A 18 -0.23 23.56 5.87
C PRO A 18 -1.38 23.75 4.88
N PRO A 19 -1.41 24.91 4.18
CA PRO A 19 -2.58 25.35 3.43
C PRO A 19 -3.03 24.35 2.35
N ARG A 20 -2.22 23.34 2.01
CA ARG A 20 -2.53 22.29 1.03
C ARG A 20 -2.04 20.92 1.52
N ILE A 21 -2.75 19.86 1.11
CA ILE A 21 -2.28 18.46 1.30
C ILE A 21 -0.87 18.27 0.72
N GLU A 22 -0.58 18.99 -0.37
CA GLU A 22 0.72 19.01 -1.06
C GLU A 22 1.91 19.34 -0.16
N ASP A 23 1.75 20.23 0.81
CA ASP A 23 2.88 20.71 1.59
C ASP A 23 3.34 19.70 2.66
N TYR A 24 2.58 18.62 2.90
CA TYR A 24 2.96 17.56 3.83
C TYR A 24 4.00 16.60 3.27
N VAL A 25 4.16 16.54 1.94
CA VAL A 25 5.05 15.61 1.27
C VAL A 25 6.14 16.42 0.56
N GLY A 26 7.38 16.34 1.03
CA GLY A 26 8.50 17.03 0.37
C GLY A 26 8.75 16.53 -1.05
N GLU A 27 9.40 17.34 -1.89
CA GLU A 27 9.68 17.03 -3.31
C GLU A 27 10.48 15.72 -3.49
N ASP A 28 11.38 15.42 -2.56
CA ASP A 28 12.22 14.22 -2.59
C ASP A 28 11.57 12.99 -1.93
N ASN A 29 10.29 13.06 -1.53
CA ASN A 29 9.65 11.94 -0.86
C ASN A 29 9.35 10.80 -1.85
N THR A 30 9.67 9.56 -1.45
CA THR A 30 9.47 8.35 -2.26
C THR A 30 8.04 8.15 -2.75
N VAL A 31 7.02 8.62 -2.04
CA VAL A 31 5.63 8.47 -2.50
C VAL A 31 5.33 9.25 -3.78
N ARG A 32 6.11 10.29 -4.10
CA ARG A 32 6.00 11.01 -5.37
C ARG A 32 6.47 10.16 -6.55
N ALA A 33 7.48 9.31 -6.34
CA ALA A 33 7.90 8.35 -7.35
C ALA A 33 6.82 7.29 -7.60
N ILE A 34 6.10 6.86 -6.56
CA ILE A 34 4.95 5.96 -6.69
C ILE A 34 3.84 6.62 -7.51
N ASP A 35 3.52 7.86 -7.17
CA ASP A 35 2.49 8.65 -7.84
C ASP A 35 2.81 8.80 -9.33
N ALA A 36 3.97 9.36 -9.64
CA ALA A 36 4.44 9.57 -11.01
C ALA A 36 4.47 8.27 -11.82
N TYR A 37 4.98 7.18 -11.23
CA TYR A 37 4.99 5.88 -11.90
C TYR A 37 3.57 5.40 -12.27
N VAL A 38 2.63 5.44 -11.33
CA VAL A 38 1.26 4.97 -11.60
C VAL A 38 0.57 5.84 -12.65
N GLU A 39 0.84 7.15 -12.70
CA GLU A 39 0.33 8.05 -13.75
C GLU A 39 0.86 7.71 -15.16
N THR A 40 2.00 7.02 -15.28
CA THR A 40 2.50 6.55 -16.59
C THR A 40 1.81 5.29 -17.10
N LEU A 41 1.06 4.58 -16.26
CA LEU A 41 0.50 3.28 -16.61
C LEU A 41 -0.86 3.40 -17.29
N ASP A 42 -1.05 2.67 -18.39
CA ASP A 42 -2.37 2.37 -18.92
C ASP A 42 -3.01 1.23 -18.11
N LEU A 43 -3.77 1.62 -17.08
CA LEU A 43 -4.39 0.68 -16.15
C LEU A 43 -5.42 -0.24 -16.83
N ASP A 44 -6.09 0.25 -17.87
CA ASP A 44 -7.10 -0.52 -18.61
C ASP A 44 -6.42 -1.57 -19.49
N ALA A 45 -5.36 -1.21 -20.21
CA ALA A 45 -4.56 -2.15 -20.99
C ALA A 45 -3.89 -3.22 -20.10
N LEU A 46 -3.50 -2.85 -18.88
CA LEU A 46 -2.98 -3.78 -17.87
C LEU A 46 -4.08 -4.65 -17.22
N GLY A 47 -5.34 -4.39 -17.53
CA GLY A 47 -6.49 -5.18 -17.08
C GLY A 47 -6.90 -4.92 -15.63
N PHE A 48 -6.59 -3.75 -15.08
CA PHE A 48 -7.11 -3.34 -13.78
C PHE A 48 -8.63 -3.13 -13.84
N ARG A 49 -9.31 -3.54 -12.77
CA ARG A 49 -10.75 -3.42 -12.61
C ARG A 49 -11.08 -2.84 -11.24
N ASN A 50 -12.25 -2.21 -11.15
CA ASN A 50 -12.74 -1.64 -9.89
C ASN A 50 -13.01 -2.71 -8.83
N ALA A 51 -12.80 -2.34 -7.57
CA ALA A 51 -13.22 -3.15 -6.44
C ALA A 51 -14.76 -3.17 -6.38
N GLY A 52 -15.37 -4.34 -6.54
CA GLY A 52 -16.83 -4.50 -6.59
C GLY A 52 -17.42 -4.74 -7.99
N GLY A 53 -16.59 -4.75 -9.05
CA GLY A 53 -17.05 -5.06 -10.41
C GLY A 53 -17.55 -3.84 -11.17
N GLU A 54 -18.64 -4.00 -11.93
CA GLU A 54 -19.24 -2.95 -12.75
C GLU A 54 -19.83 -1.83 -11.88
N LEU A 55 -19.85 -0.61 -12.42
CA LEU A 55 -20.45 0.55 -11.77
C LEU A 55 -21.98 0.35 -11.67
N ALA A 56 -22.42 -0.15 -10.53
CA ALA A 56 -23.83 -0.31 -10.20
C ALA A 56 -24.39 0.94 -9.50
N PRO A 57 -25.72 1.14 -9.46
CA PRO A 57 -26.33 2.20 -8.67
C PRO A 57 -25.95 2.05 -7.19
N GLY A 58 -25.34 3.08 -6.59
CA GLY A 58 -24.86 3.04 -5.22
C GLY A 58 -23.65 3.94 -4.98
N GLN A 59 -22.84 3.60 -3.98
CA GLN A 59 -21.59 4.32 -3.70
C GLN A 59 -20.59 4.13 -4.86
N PRO A 60 -20.04 5.21 -5.43
CA PRO A 60 -19.03 5.11 -6.47
C PRO A 60 -17.82 4.27 -6.04
N ALA A 61 -17.26 3.52 -6.98
CA ALA A 61 -16.04 2.76 -6.74
C ALA A 61 -14.84 3.68 -6.53
N PHE A 62 -13.86 3.22 -5.77
CA PHE A 62 -12.57 3.89 -5.64
C PHE A 62 -11.76 3.72 -6.94
N PRO A 63 -11.02 4.76 -7.39
CA PRO A 63 -10.18 4.67 -8.58
C PRO A 63 -9.14 3.54 -8.46
N PRO A 64 -8.95 2.69 -9.49
CA PRO A 64 -7.94 1.65 -9.50
C PRO A 64 -6.53 2.17 -9.25
N GLY A 65 -6.20 3.35 -9.80
CA GLY A 65 -4.91 4.01 -9.61
C GLY A 65 -4.62 4.32 -8.15
N ALA A 66 -5.57 4.90 -7.42
CA ALA A 66 -5.42 5.18 -5.98
C ALA A 66 -5.18 3.91 -5.17
N LEU A 67 -5.89 2.82 -5.49
CA LEU A 67 -5.71 1.53 -4.82
C LEU A 67 -4.37 0.86 -5.20
N LEU A 68 -3.90 1.02 -6.43
CA LEU A 68 -2.59 0.56 -6.88
C LEU A 68 -1.46 1.32 -6.17
N LYS A 69 -1.53 2.65 -6.14
CA LYS A 69 -0.59 3.52 -5.40
C LYS A 69 -0.49 3.08 -3.94
N LEU A 70 -1.64 2.84 -3.29
CA LEU A 70 -1.69 2.33 -1.91
C LEU A 70 -1.03 0.95 -1.75
N TYR A 71 -1.15 0.07 -2.74
CA TYR A 71 -0.50 -1.25 -2.71
C TYR A 71 1.03 -1.15 -2.83
N ILE A 72 1.52 -0.31 -3.73
CA ILE A 72 2.97 -0.06 -3.89
C ILE A 72 3.53 0.59 -2.63
N PHE A 73 2.84 1.61 -2.09
CA PHE A 73 3.16 2.22 -0.80
C PHE A 73 3.24 1.19 0.33
N GLY A 74 2.27 0.29 0.38
CA GLY A 74 2.23 -0.81 1.34
C GLY A 74 3.42 -1.75 1.23
N TYR A 75 3.86 -2.03 0.02
CA TYR A 75 5.01 -2.90 -0.22
C TYR A 75 6.31 -2.25 0.29
N ILE A 76 6.56 -0.99 -0.10
CA ILE A 76 7.75 -0.23 0.30
C ILE A 76 7.80 -0.04 1.83
N ASN A 77 6.66 0.24 2.46
CA ASN A 77 6.57 0.48 3.91
C ASN A 77 6.36 -0.80 4.76
N ARG A 78 6.45 -2.00 4.17
CA ARG A 78 6.22 -3.29 4.86
C ARG A 78 4.84 -3.37 5.57
N VAL A 79 3.82 -2.81 4.92
CA VAL A 79 2.41 -2.79 5.34
C VAL A 79 1.56 -3.64 4.39
N HIS A 80 1.50 -4.95 4.65
CA HIS A 80 0.82 -5.89 3.74
C HIS A 80 -0.65 -6.17 4.07
N SER A 81 -1.09 -5.90 5.30
CA SER A 81 -2.46 -6.16 5.73
C SER A 81 -3.39 -5.09 5.19
N SER A 82 -4.48 -5.47 4.52
CA SER A 82 -5.51 -4.53 4.06
C SER A 82 -6.10 -3.69 5.20
N ARG A 83 -6.19 -4.25 6.41
CA ARG A 83 -6.60 -3.51 7.62
C ARG A 83 -5.55 -2.49 8.06
N ARG A 84 -4.26 -2.80 7.92
CA ARG A 84 -3.19 -1.83 8.20
C ARG A 84 -3.17 -0.73 7.14
N LEU A 85 -3.29 -1.07 5.86
CA LEU A 85 -3.38 -0.09 4.77
C LEU A 85 -4.55 0.89 4.95
N ALA A 86 -5.74 0.36 5.27
CA ALA A 86 -6.91 1.21 5.58
C ALA A 86 -6.67 2.15 6.77
N ARG A 87 -5.84 1.75 7.75
CA ARG A 87 -5.44 2.64 8.86
C ARG A 87 -4.43 3.69 8.41
N GLU A 88 -3.49 3.34 7.56
CA GLU A 88 -2.50 4.33 7.04
C GLU A 88 -3.20 5.46 6.29
N CYS A 89 -4.24 5.16 5.49
CA CYS A 89 -5.05 6.16 4.78
C CYS A 89 -5.71 7.21 5.69
N ARG A 90 -5.72 7.02 7.03
CA ARG A 90 -6.31 7.96 7.99
C ARG A 90 -5.30 8.72 8.83
N ARG A 91 -4.05 8.25 8.89
CA ARG A 91 -3.07 8.72 9.90
C ARG A 91 -1.72 9.07 9.32
N ASN A 92 -1.35 8.46 8.20
CA ASN A 92 -0.07 8.70 7.57
C ASN A 92 -0.29 9.74 6.46
N LEU A 93 0.37 10.90 6.60
CA LEU A 93 0.24 12.01 5.67
C LEU A 93 0.69 11.65 4.25
N GLU A 94 1.68 10.76 4.11
CA GLU A 94 2.11 10.28 2.79
C GLU A 94 1.03 9.43 2.14
N ALA A 95 0.38 8.54 2.90
CA ALA A 95 -0.71 7.73 2.37
C ALA A 95 -1.93 8.59 2.04
N VAL A 96 -2.27 9.56 2.90
CA VAL A 96 -3.35 10.53 2.69
C VAL A 96 -3.09 11.35 1.43
N TRP A 97 -1.86 11.85 1.24
CA TRP A 97 -1.46 12.58 0.04
C TRP A 97 -1.59 11.70 -1.20
N LEU A 98 -1.04 10.48 -1.16
CA LEU A 98 -0.96 9.57 -2.29
C LEU A 98 -2.33 9.07 -2.81
N VAL A 99 -3.33 9.01 -1.94
CA VAL A 99 -4.71 8.64 -2.31
C VAL A 99 -5.67 9.83 -2.28
N GLU A 100 -5.15 11.06 -2.26
CA GLU A 100 -5.93 12.30 -2.29
C GLU A 100 -7.02 12.40 -1.20
N GLY A 101 -6.72 11.87 -0.01
CA GLY A 101 -7.63 11.85 1.14
C GLY A 101 -8.72 10.79 1.09
N LEU A 102 -8.72 9.91 0.08
CA LEU A 102 -9.62 8.75 0.03
C LEU A 102 -9.36 7.79 1.19
N VAL A 103 -10.43 7.25 1.77
CA VAL A 103 -10.34 6.32 2.91
C VAL A 103 -10.97 4.97 2.56
N PRO A 104 -10.35 4.17 1.67
CA PRO A 104 -10.88 2.88 1.28
C PRO A 104 -10.92 1.92 2.48
N GLY A 105 -12.03 1.21 2.63
CA GLY A 105 -12.19 0.19 3.66
C GLY A 105 -11.29 -1.02 3.40
N TYR A 106 -10.95 -1.77 4.45
CA TYR A 106 -10.11 -2.97 4.31
C TYR A 106 -10.72 -4.03 3.38
N ARG A 107 -12.05 -4.09 3.28
CA ARG A 107 -12.77 -4.99 2.35
C ARG A 107 -12.55 -4.59 0.91
N THR A 108 -12.69 -3.30 0.59
CA THR A 108 -12.41 -2.73 -0.73
C THR A 108 -10.98 -3.02 -1.16
N ILE A 109 -10.01 -2.77 -0.28
CA ILE A 109 -8.59 -3.03 -0.55
C ILE A 109 -8.35 -4.53 -0.81
N ALA A 110 -8.90 -5.39 0.05
CA ALA A 110 -8.75 -6.84 -0.12
C ALA A 110 -9.40 -7.36 -1.40
N GLU A 111 -10.60 -6.88 -1.75
CA GLU A 111 -11.31 -7.28 -2.96
C GLU A 111 -10.58 -6.79 -4.21
N PHE A 112 -10.06 -5.56 -4.21
CA PHE A 112 -9.22 -5.05 -5.29
C PHE A 112 -8.03 -5.96 -5.59
N ARG A 113 -7.31 -6.41 -4.54
CA ARG A 113 -6.20 -7.35 -4.71
C ARG A 113 -6.62 -8.72 -5.21
N LYS A 114 -7.78 -9.20 -4.77
CA LYS A 114 -8.33 -10.48 -5.22
C LYS A 114 -8.66 -10.44 -6.71
N ILE A 115 -9.30 -9.36 -7.17
CA ILE A 115 -9.69 -9.18 -8.57
C ILE A 115 -8.46 -8.93 -9.45
N ASN A 116 -7.55 -8.05 -9.02
CA ASN A 116 -6.43 -7.55 -9.83
C ASN A 116 -5.09 -8.22 -9.54
N GLY A 117 -5.09 -9.40 -8.92
CA GLY A 117 -3.86 -10.02 -8.41
C GLY A 117 -2.78 -10.28 -9.46
N ARG A 118 -3.16 -10.54 -10.72
CA ARG A 118 -2.20 -10.68 -11.84
C ARG A 118 -1.64 -9.33 -12.28
N ALA A 119 -2.50 -8.33 -12.50
CA ALA A 119 -2.11 -6.97 -12.88
C ALA A 119 -1.22 -6.31 -11.81
N LEU A 120 -1.54 -6.50 -10.53
CA LEU A 120 -0.71 -6.04 -9.41
C LEU A 120 0.71 -6.64 -9.44
N LYS A 121 0.84 -7.95 -9.69
CA LYS A 121 2.16 -8.59 -9.81
C LYS A 121 2.94 -8.05 -11.00
N ALA A 122 2.27 -7.82 -12.13
CA ALA A 122 2.89 -7.24 -13.32
C ALA A 122 3.38 -5.81 -13.05
N ALA A 123 2.52 -4.94 -12.51
CA ALA A 123 2.86 -3.56 -12.17
C ALA A 123 3.98 -3.48 -11.13
N CYS A 124 4.01 -4.35 -10.11
CA CYS A 124 5.13 -4.37 -9.16
C CYS A 124 6.44 -4.84 -9.82
N LYS A 125 6.38 -5.84 -10.72
CA LYS A 125 7.56 -6.31 -11.45
C LYS A 125 8.12 -5.22 -12.34
N ASP A 126 7.24 -4.51 -13.04
CA ASP A 126 7.59 -3.41 -13.92
C ASP A 126 8.21 -2.24 -13.15
N PHE A 127 7.62 -1.86 -12.01
CA PHE A 127 8.20 -0.84 -11.11
C PHE A 127 9.62 -1.18 -10.67
N VAL A 128 9.87 -2.44 -10.28
CA VAL A 128 11.21 -2.90 -9.89
C VAL A 128 12.16 -2.89 -11.09
N ALA A 129 11.69 -3.23 -12.29
CA ALA A 129 12.50 -3.15 -13.50
C ALA A 129 12.87 -1.70 -13.82
N LEU A 130 11.93 -0.76 -13.71
CA LEU A 130 12.19 0.67 -13.85
C LEU A 130 13.23 1.16 -12.83
N CYS A 131 13.08 0.80 -11.55
CA CYS A 131 14.09 1.15 -10.55
C CYS A 131 15.47 0.57 -10.87
N LYS A 132 15.53 -0.60 -11.51
CA LYS A 132 16.80 -1.19 -11.97
C LYS A 132 17.39 -0.42 -13.15
N GLU A 133 16.58 -0.04 -14.13
CA GLU A 133 17.02 0.73 -15.30
C GLU A 133 17.52 2.14 -14.93
N LEU A 134 16.95 2.72 -13.88
CA LEU A 134 17.38 4.00 -13.32
C LEU A 134 18.57 3.89 -12.34
N ASP A 135 19.19 2.71 -12.21
CA ASP A 135 20.27 2.42 -11.26
C ASP A 135 19.94 2.80 -9.79
N LEU A 136 18.65 2.79 -9.43
CA LEU A 136 18.18 3.09 -8.07
C LEU A 136 18.28 1.87 -7.13
N LEU A 137 18.42 0.68 -7.71
CA LEU A 137 18.66 -0.56 -6.96
C LEU A 137 20.17 -0.78 -6.81
N GLY A 138 20.69 -0.46 -5.63
CA GLY A 138 22.06 -0.81 -5.26
C GLY A 138 22.26 -2.33 -5.32
N GLY A 139 23.28 -2.76 -6.06
CA GLY A 139 23.71 -4.16 -6.12
C GLY A 139 24.38 -4.60 -4.82
N GLU A 140 23.65 -4.59 -3.72
CA GLU A 140 24.06 -5.38 -2.55
C GLU A 140 23.76 -6.84 -2.88
N VAL A 141 24.77 -7.69 -2.76
CA VAL A 141 24.60 -9.15 -2.86
C VAL A 141 23.64 -9.58 -1.75
N VAL A 142 22.36 -9.78 -2.10
CA VAL A 142 21.37 -10.32 -1.18
C VAL A 142 21.53 -11.84 -1.18
N ALA A 143 22.22 -12.37 -0.17
CA ALA A 143 22.20 -13.80 0.11
C ALA A 143 20.84 -14.18 0.69
N LEU A 144 20.01 -14.86 -0.11
CA LEU A 144 18.74 -15.44 0.35
C LEU A 144 19.00 -16.85 0.87
N ASP A 145 19.28 -16.97 2.18
CA ASP A 145 19.29 -18.28 2.85
C ASP A 145 17.85 -18.67 3.22
N GLY A 146 17.21 -19.46 2.35
CA GLY A 146 15.86 -19.93 2.54
C GLY A 146 15.83 -21.20 3.38
N ALA A 147 15.25 -21.15 4.58
CA ALA A 147 14.87 -22.34 5.31
C ALA A 147 13.49 -22.83 4.83
N PHE A 148 13.46 -24.03 4.23
CA PHE A 148 12.20 -24.72 3.93
C PHE A 148 11.62 -25.31 5.21
N PHE A 149 10.53 -24.73 5.71
CA PHE A 149 9.81 -25.27 6.86
C PHE A 149 8.66 -26.15 6.37
N ASN A 150 8.63 -27.40 6.84
CA ASN A 150 7.44 -28.24 6.69
C ASN A 150 6.31 -27.65 7.54
N ALA A 151 5.13 -27.49 6.95
CA ALA A 151 3.95 -27.09 7.69
C ALA A 151 3.62 -28.14 8.75
N SER A 152 3.29 -27.71 9.97
CA SER A 152 2.75 -28.60 11.01
C SER A 152 1.28 -28.93 10.73
N ALA A 153 1.03 -29.55 9.58
CA ALA A 153 -0.26 -30.11 9.21
C ALA A 153 -0.01 -31.54 8.74
N SER A 154 -0.33 -32.52 9.58
CA SER A 154 -0.34 -33.94 9.21
C SER A 154 -1.76 -34.34 8.84
N ASP A 155 -1.94 -35.29 7.92
CA ASP A 155 -3.27 -35.88 7.64
C ASP A 155 -3.90 -36.46 8.92
N ALA A 156 -3.08 -36.83 9.90
CA ALA A 156 -3.52 -37.27 11.23
C ALA A 156 -4.15 -36.15 12.09
N SER A 157 -3.86 -34.88 11.79
CA SER A 157 -4.45 -33.70 12.47
C SER A 157 -5.79 -33.26 11.87
N VAL A 158 -6.23 -33.87 10.77
CA VAL A 158 -7.55 -33.63 10.17
C VAL A 158 -8.61 -34.42 10.95
N VAL A 159 -9.47 -33.70 11.69
CA VAL A 159 -10.59 -34.29 12.42
C VAL A 159 -11.83 -34.27 11.53
N THR A 160 -12.21 -35.44 11.01
CA THR A 160 -13.44 -35.68 10.26
C THR A 160 -14.62 -35.96 11.20
N LYS A 161 -15.86 -35.69 10.74
CA LYS A 161 -17.09 -35.81 11.54
C LYS A 161 -17.26 -37.19 12.20
N THR A 162 -16.81 -38.25 11.54
CA THR A 162 -16.82 -39.64 12.02
C THR A 162 -15.91 -39.89 13.24
N ARG A 163 -14.98 -38.97 13.55
CA ARG A 163 -14.02 -39.08 14.66
C ARG A 163 -14.46 -38.26 15.90
N LEU A 164 -15.57 -37.52 15.79
CA LEU A 164 -16.16 -36.69 16.84
C LEU A 164 -17.39 -37.33 17.50
N GLU A 165 -17.86 -38.45 16.95
CA GLU A 165 -18.87 -39.35 17.54
C GLU A 165 -18.16 -40.53 18.21
#